data_AF-A0A2W4SSM7-F1
#
_entry.id   AF-A0A2W4SSM7-F1
#
_cell.length_a   1.000
_cell.length_b   1.000
_cell.length_c   1.000
_cell.angle_alpha   90.00
_cell.angle_beta   90.00
_cell.angle_gamma   90.00
#
_symmetry.space_group_name_H-M   'P 1'
#
loop_
_entity.id
_entity.type
_entity.pdbx_description
1 polymer ?
#
loop_
_entity_poly.entity_id
_entity_poly.type
_entity_poly.pdbx_seq_one_letter_code
_entity_poly.pdbx_strand_id
1 'polypeptide(L)'
;MRLGLFFGSLILALLIGVLALQVPAPRGADAAPDAFATERAMADIRQIARAPHPVGDPEHARVQAYLVQRMTQLGLAPTLQSGP
;
A
#
# COMPACT_ATOMS: atom_id res chain seq x y z
N MET A 1 29.93 34.93 12.25
CA MET A 1 30.52 33.73 11.58
C MET A 1 30.02 32.41 12.17
N ARG A 2 30.11 32.16 13.49
CA ARG A 2 29.68 30.89 14.13
C ARG A 2 28.20 30.53 13.95
N LEU A 3 27.29 31.49 14.08
CA LEU A 3 25.85 31.26 13.96
C LEU A 3 25.42 30.87 12.53
N GLY A 4 26.06 31.47 11.51
CA GLY A 4 25.81 31.12 10.11
C GLY A 4 26.27 29.70 9.77
N LEU A 5 27.41 29.26 10.31
CA LEU A 5 27.89 27.88 10.15
C LEU A 5 26.94 26.89 10.82
N PHE A 6 26.45 27.21 12.02
CA PHE A 6 25.48 26.37 12.72
C PHE A 6 24.20 26.17 11.90
N PHE A 7 23.55 27.25 11.47
CA PHE A 7 22.34 27.14 10.64
C PHE A 7 22.62 26.49 9.29
N GLY A 8 23.76 26.77 8.66
CA GLY A 8 24.18 26.11 7.43
C GLY A 8 24.31 24.60 7.60
N SER A 9 24.95 24.13 8.68
CA SER A 9 25.05 22.69 8.98
C SER A 9 23.70 22.05 9.27
N LEU A 10 22.78 22.76 9.93
CA LEU A 10 21.45 22.25 10.25
C LEU A 10 20.60 22.08 8.99
N ILE A 11 20.62 23.06 8.08
CA ILE A 11 19.93 22.98 6.79
C ILE A 11 20.52 21.84 5.95
N LEU A 12 21.85 21.73 5.90
CA LEU A 12 22.52 20.67 5.14
C LEU A 12 22.16 19.27 5.69
N ALA A 13 22.18 19.10 7.01
CA ALA A 13 21.77 17.84 7.64
C ALA A 13 20.31 17.51 7.35
N LEU A 14 19.41 18.51 7.38
CA LEU A 14 18.00 18.33 7.04
C LEU A 14 17.83 17.91 5.57
N LEU A 15 18.52 18.57 4.63
CA LEU A 15 18.46 18.24 3.21
C LEU A 15 18.95 16.82 2.94
N ILE A 16 20.08 16.43 3.53
CA ILE A 16 20.60 15.06 3.43
C ILE A 16 19.58 14.07 3.99
N GLY A 17 18.99 14.37 5.15
CA GLY A 17 17.95 13.53 5.74
C GLY A 17 16.74 13.36 4.82
N VAL A 18 16.21 14.46 4.27
CA VAL A 18 15.06 14.42 3.35
C VAL A 18 15.36 13.62 2.10
N LEU A 19 16.56 13.76 1.52
CA LEU A 19 16.97 13.03 0.33
C LEU A 19 17.19 11.53 0.62
N ALA A 20 17.80 11.21 1.76
CA ALA A 20 18.06 9.83 2.17
C ALA A 20 16.78 9.05 2.50
N LEU A 21 15.69 9.75 2.86
CA LEU A 21 14.40 9.15 3.21
C LEU A 21 13.43 9.05 2.01
N GLN A 22 13.84 9.47 0.80
CA GLN A 22 12.98 9.32 -0.39
C GLN A 22 12.81 7.84 -0.74
N VAL A 23 11.56 7.43 -0.94
CA VAL A 23 11.22 6.10 -1.47
C VAL A 23 11.00 6.17 -2.99
N PRO A 24 11.16 5.06 -3.73
CA PRO A 24 10.83 5.02 -5.15
C PRO A 24 9.40 5.48 -5.41
N ALA A 25 9.21 6.21 -6.51
CA ALA A 25 7.88 6.67 -6.93
C ALA A 25 6.94 5.46 -7.16
N PRO A 26 5.65 5.58 -6.80
CA PRO A 26 4.68 4.52 -7.03
C PRO A 26 4.53 4.24 -8.53
N ARG A 27 4.38 2.96 -8.88
CA ARG A 27 4.14 2.57 -10.28
C ARG A 27 2.67 2.71 -10.63
N GLY A 28 2.42 3.29 -11.81
CA GLY A 28 1.09 3.49 -12.37
C GLY A 28 0.42 2.19 -12.83
N ALA A 29 -0.85 2.28 -13.21
CA ALA A 29 -1.66 1.14 -13.63
C ALA A 29 -1.12 0.42 -14.88
N ASP A 30 -0.40 1.15 -15.74
CA ASP A 30 0.17 0.66 -17.01
C ASP A 30 1.51 -0.08 -16.86
N ALA A 31 1.99 -0.29 -15.62
CA ALA A 31 3.17 -1.11 -15.39
C ALA A 31 2.96 -2.54 -15.94
N ALA A 32 4.05 -3.22 -16.30
CA ALA A 32 3.98 -4.56 -16.87
C ALA A 32 3.09 -5.52 -16.04
N PRO A 33 2.38 -6.47 -16.67
CA PRO A 33 1.41 -7.32 -15.97
C PRO A 33 2.02 -8.17 -14.86
N ASP A 34 3.27 -8.59 -15.05
CA ASP A 34 4.08 -9.38 -14.11
C ASP A 34 4.82 -8.52 -13.06
N ALA A 35 4.83 -7.19 -13.25
CA ALA A 35 5.40 -6.26 -12.30
C ALA A 35 4.35 -5.79 -11.28
N PHE A 36 4.79 -5.52 -10.05
CA PHE A 36 3.94 -4.88 -9.06
C PHE A 36 3.61 -3.43 -9.45
N ALA A 37 2.32 -3.07 -9.39
CA ALA A 37 1.80 -1.74 -9.67
C ALA A 37 1.00 -1.20 -8.49
N THR A 38 1.45 -0.07 -7.93
CA THR A 38 0.81 0.54 -6.75
C THR A 38 -0.62 0.96 -7.05
N GLU A 39 -0.88 1.55 -8.22
CA GLU A 39 -2.25 1.98 -8.57
C GLU A 39 -3.23 0.81 -8.70
N ARG A 40 -2.80 -0.33 -9.27
CA ARG A 40 -3.63 -1.55 -9.34
C ARG A 40 -3.91 -2.09 -7.93
N ALA A 41 -2.89 -2.16 -7.08
CA ALA A 41 -3.05 -2.60 -5.69
C ALA A 41 -3.95 -1.67 -4.87
N MET A 42 -3.84 -0.35 -5.07
CA MET A 42 -4.66 0.64 -4.36
C MET A 42 -6.15 0.57 -4.73
N ALA A 43 -6.50 0.09 -5.94
CA ALA A 43 -7.90 -0.18 -6.27
C ALA A 43 -8.50 -1.26 -5.35
N ASP A 44 -7.76 -2.34 -5.12
CA ASP A 44 -8.15 -3.42 -4.21
C ASP A 44 -8.17 -2.96 -2.75
N ILE A 45 -7.15 -2.21 -2.31
CA ILE A 45 -7.07 -1.67 -0.93
C ILE A 45 -8.28 -0.79 -0.59
N ARG A 46 -8.71 0.09 -1.51
CA ARG A 46 -9.89 0.93 -1.29
C ARG A 46 -11.18 0.13 -1.14
N GLN A 47 -11.29 -1.02 -1.80
CA GLN A 47 -12.43 -1.92 -1.63
C GLN A 47 -12.39 -2.64 -0.29
N ILE A 48 -11.21 -3.01 0.21
CA ILE A 48 -11.05 -3.70 1.49
C ILE A 48 -11.26 -2.73 2.66
N ALA A 49 -10.55 -1.60 2.64
CA ALA A 49 -10.48 -0.64 3.74
C ALA A 49 -11.66 0.37 3.78
N ARG A 50 -12.79 0.05 3.13
CA ARG A 50 -13.96 0.94 3.07
C ARG A 50 -14.54 1.21 4.46
N ALA A 51 -14.54 0.20 5.33
CA ALA A 51 -14.99 0.28 6.72
C ALA A 51 -14.24 -0.77 7.56
N PRO A 52 -14.19 -0.62 8.91
CA PRO A 52 -13.72 -1.69 9.78
C PRO A 52 -14.51 -2.97 9.52
N HIS A 53 -13.83 -4.12 9.49
CA HIS A 53 -14.45 -5.40 9.16
C HIS A 53 -14.03 -6.50 10.16
N PRO A 54 -14.48 -6.42 11.44
CA PRO A 54 -14.22 -7.47 12.42
C PRO A 54 -14.82 -8.81 11.98
N VAL A 55 -14.21 -9.91 12.43
CA VAL A 55 -14.72 -11.26 12.15
C VAL A 55 -16.17 -11.39 12.64
N GLY A 56 -17.04 -11.93 11.79
CA GLY A 56 -18.47 -12.11 12.08
C GLY A 56 -19.36 -10.95 11.66
N ASP A 57 -18.81 -9.79 11.31
CA ASP A 57 -19.56 -8.63 10.83
C ASP A 57 -19.92 -8.77 9.33
N PRO A 58 -21.05 -8.21 8.83
CA PRO A 58 -21.40 -8.30 7.41
C PRO A 58 -20.33 -7.71 6.48
N GLU A 59 -19.59 -6.70 6.93
CA GLU A 59 -18.50 -6.12 6.15
C GLU A 59 -17.34 -7.10 5.96
N HIS A 60 -17.06 -7.96 6.96
CA HIS A 60 -16.05 -9.01 6.83
C HIS A 60 -16.44 -10.03 5.75
N ALA A 61 -17.71 -10.46 5.73
CA ALA A 61 -18.22 -11.34 4.69
C ALA A 61 -18.16 -10.69 3.29
N ARG A 62 -18.43 -9.39 3.19
CA ARG A 62 -18.30 -8.63 1.94
C ARG A 62 -16.85 -8.61 1.43
N VAL A 63 -15.89 -8.30 2.31
CA VAL A 63 -14.45 -8.28 1.97
C VAL A 63 -13.98 -9.68 1.55
N GLN A 64 -14.40 -10.73 2.27
CA GLN A 64 -14.10 -12.11 1.92
C GLN A 64 -14.60 -12.47 0.51
N ALA A 65 -15.86 -12.13 0.20
CA ALA A 65 -16.43 -12.38 -1.13
C ALA A 65 -15.68 -11.61 -2.23
N TYR A 66 -15.31 -10.34 -1.96
CA TYR A 66 -14.50 -9.53 -2.86
C TYR A 66 -13.15 -10.19 -3.19
N LEU A 67 -12.43 -10.66 -2.16
CA LEU A 67 -11.12 -11.29 -2.33
C LEU A 67 -11.22 -12.59 -3.13
N VAL A 68 -12.21 -13.44 -2.84
CA VAL A 68 -12.44 -14.68 -3.59
C VAL A 68 -12.68 -14.36 -5.07
N GLN A 69 -13.60 -13.43 -5.36
CA GLN A 69 -13.89 -13.01 -6.72
C GLN A 69 -12.64 -12.46 -7.43
N ARG A 70 -11.89 -11.58 -6.76
CA ARG A 70 -10.70 -10.94 -7.31
C ARG A 70 -9.61 -11.95 -7.65
N MET A 71 -9.36 -12.91 -6.75
CA MET A 71 -8.39 -13.99 -6.97
C MET A 71 -8.80 -14.88 -8.14
N THR A 72 -10.08 -15.24 -8.25
CA THR A 72 -10.57 -16.02 -9.40
C THR A 72 -10.41 -15.27 -10.72
N GLN A 73 -10.68 -13.96 -10.75
CA GLN A 73 -10.45 -13.14 -11.96
C GLN A 73 -8.98 -13.09 -12.39
N LEU A 74 -8.05 -13.25 -11.44
CA LEU A 74 -6.62 -13.37 -11.71
C LEU A 74 -6.19 -14.78 -12.14
N GLY A 75 -7.13 -15.72 -12.26
CA GLY A 75 -6.86 -17.12 -12.65
C GLY A 75 -6.38 -18.00 -11.49
N LEU A 76 -6.54 -17.55 -10.24
CA LEU A 76 -6.18 -18.32 -9.05
C LEU A 76 -7.34 -19.22 -8.60
N ALA A 77 -7.04 -20.25 -7.80
CA ALA A 77 -8.00 -21.15 -7.19
C ALA A 77 -8.07 -20.94 -5.66
N PRO A 78 -8.75 -19.88 -5.17
CA PRO A 78 -8.82 -19.59 -3.75
C PRO A 78 -9.67 -20.62 -3.00
N THR A 79 -9.26 -20.97 -1.78
CA THR A 79 -10.04 -21.79 -0.85
C THR A 79 -10.30 -21.03 0.44
N LEU A 80 -11.52 -21.11 0.94
CA LEU A 80 -11.85 -20.56 2.26
C LEU A 80 -11.51 -21.57 3.33
N GLN A 81 -10.78 -21.11 4.35
CA GLN A 81 -10.46 -21.89 5.53
C GLN A 81 -11.11 -21.23 6.75
N SER A 82 -11.83 -22.03 7.52
CA SER A 82 -12.41 -21.61 8.80
C SER A 82 -11.51 -22.08 9.94
N GLY A 83 -11.30 -21.23 10.94
CA GLY A 83 -10.68 -21.64 12.20
C GLY A 83 -11.58 -22.55 13.03
N PRO A 84 -11.03 -23.26 14.03
CA PRO A 84 -11.81 -24.02 15.01
C PRO A 84 -12.70 -23.12 15.87
#